data_AF-A0A2R6BV09-F1
#
_entry.id   AF-A0A2R6BV09-F1
#
_cell.length_a   1.000
_cell.length_b   1.000
_cell.length_c   1.000
_cell.angle_alpha   90.00
_cell.angle_beta   90.00
_cell.angle_gamma   90.00
#
_symmetry.space_group_name_H-M   'P 1'
#
loop_
_entity.id
_entity.type
_entity.pdbx_description
1 polymer ?
#
loop_
_entity_poly.entity_id
_entity_poly.type
_entity_poly.pdbx_seq_one_letter_code
_entity_poly.pdbx_strand_id
1 'polypeptide(L)'
;MGSELSGRRVALCITGSVSAYKSVDIARLLMRHGAEVVPVVSKAALKIVTPDLLMWATGNQPITQLTGAVEHVGLAGRGSMKVDIVVVAPCTANTISKIASGVDDTPVTSVVSVALGSGVPIVVVPAMHEPMYNNP
;
A
#
# COMPACT_ATOMS: atom_id res chain seq x y z
N MET A 1 5.33 4.43 22.73
CA MET A 1 4.17 4.74 21.85
C MET A 1 4.08 6.25 21.75
N GLY A 2 3.68 6.77 20.59
CA GLY A 2 3.64 8.21 20.30
C GLY A 2 2.34 8.62 19.60
N SER A 3 2.16 9.91 19.33
CA SER A 3 0.97 10.48 18.70
C SER A 3 1.28 11.33 17.47
N GLU A 4 2.50 11.21 16.94
CA GLU A 4 3.02 12.01 15.82
C GLU A 4 2.21 11.84 14.53
N LEU A 5 1.52 10.70 14.38
CA LEU A 5 0.63 10.38 13.26
C LEU A 5 -0.85 10.41 13.63
N SER A 6 -1.22 10.95 14.80
CA SER A 6 -2.61 11.05 15.22
C SER A 6 -3.45 11.80 14.19
N GLY A 7 -4.58 11.21 13.79
CA GLY A 7 -5.47 11.77 12.77
C GLY A 7 -4.96 11.64 11.34
N ARG A 8 -3.83 10.94 11.12
CA ARG A 8 -3.34 10.62 9.77
C ARG A 8 -3.83 9.25 9.33
N ARG A 9 -4.28 9.16 8.08
CA ARG A 9 -4.64 7.91 7.43
C ARG A 9 -3.58 7.53 6.39
N VAL A 10 -3.08 6.30 6.47
CA VAL A 10 -2.03 5.75 5.61
C VAL A 10 -2.60 4.59 4.78
N ALA A 11 -2.50 4.69 3.46
CA ALA A 11 -2.68 3.51 2.61
C ALA A 11 -1.38 2.70 2.60
N LEU A 12 -1.37 1.52 3.20
CA LEU A 12 -0.22 0.61 3.16
C LEU A 12 -0.40 -0.38 2.00
N CYS A 13 0.22 -0.07 0.87
CA CYS A 13 0.25 -0.88 -0.33
C CYS A 13 1.33 -1.97 -0.26
N ILE A 14 0.93 -3.23 -0.41
CA ILE A 14 1.79 -4.40 -0.21
C ILE A 14 1.89 -5.19 -1.52
N THR A 15 3.13 -5.44 -1.97
CA THR A 15 3.42 -6.15 -3.23
C THR A 15 4.12 -7.49 -3.00
N GLY A 16 4.20 -8.34 -4.04
CA GLY A 16 4.61 -9.75 -3.94
C GLY A 16 6.12 -9.95 -3.77
N SER A 17 6.65 -9.58 -2.60
CA SER A 17 8.04 -9.83 -2.19
C SER A 17 8.06 -10.76 -0.98
N VAL A 18 9.11 -11.59 -0.83
CA VAL A 18 9.33 -12.40 0.39
C VAL A 18 9.38 -11.56 1.66
N SER A 19 9.67 -10.26 1.54
CA SER A 19 9.66 -9.30 2.65
C SER A 19 8.26 -8.81 3.05
N ALA A 20 7.18 -9.25 2.38
CA ALA A 20 5.81 -8.81 2.68
C ALA A 20 5.36 -9.10 4.12
N TYR A 21 5.95 -10.09 4.80
CA TYR A 21 5.69 -10.33 6.22
C TYR A 21 6.03 -9.11 7.09
N LYS A 22 7.04 -8.30 6.71
CA LYS A 22 7.42 -7.07 7.43
C LYS A 22 6.35 -5.99 7.35
N SER A 23 5.43 -6.05 6.38
CA SER A 23 4.33 -5.09 6.28
C SER A 23 3.41 -5.13 7.51
N VAL A 24 3.33 -6.27 8.20
CA VAL A 24 2.60 -6.40 9.46
C VAL A 24 3.27 -5.55 10.55
N ASP A 25 4.60 -5.64 10.68
CA ASP A 25 5.37 -4.85 11.64
C ASP A 25 5.28 -3.35 11.33
N ILE A 26 5.38 -2.99 10.05
CA ILE A 26 5.21 -1.60 9.57
C ILE A 26 3.83 -1.08 9.97
N ALA A 27 2.76 -1.83 9.69
CA ALA A 27 1.41 -1.42 10.03
C ALA A 27 1.24 -1.21 11.55
N ARG A 28 1.72 -2.17 12.35
CA ARG A 28 1.68 -2.06 13.82
C ARG A 28 2.48 -0.87 14.33
N LEU A 29 3.64 -0.59 13.74
CA LEU A 29 4.45 0.57 14.11
C LEU A 29 3.72 1.89 13.80
N LEU A 30 3.16 2.04 12.60
CA LEU A 30 2.37 3.21 12.23
C LEU A 30 1.18 3.44 13.18
N MET A 31 0.43 2.38 13.51
CA MET A 31 -0.68 2.49 14.46
C MET A 31 -0.22 2.84 15.89
N ARG A 32 0.94 2.35 16.33
CA ARG A 32 1.53 2.72 17.64
C ARG A 32 1.92 4.20 17.75
N HIS A 33 1.98 4.89 16.60
CA HIS A 33 2.21 6.33 16.51
C HIS A 33 0.92 7.12 16.18
N GLY A 34 -0.24 6.45 16.20
CA GLY A 34 -1.57 7.08 16.08
C GLY A 34 -2.17 7.11 14.67
N ALA A 35 -1.53 6.49 13.68
CA ALA A 35 -2.06 6.43 12.33
C ALA A 35 -3.23 5.44 12.20
N GLU A 36 -4.21 5.77 11.37
CA GLU A 36 -5.14 4.78 10.81
C GLU A 36 -4.49 4.16 9.57
N VAL A 37 -4.40 2.83 9.50
CA VAL A 37 -3.73 2.14 8.39
C VAL A 37 -4.75 1.33 7.59
N VAL A 38 -4.85 1.61 6.29
CA VAL A 38 -5.70 0.89 5.34
C VAL A 38 -4.82 0.01 4.44
N PRO A 39 -4.87 -1.32 4.56
CA PRO A 39 -4.07 -2.20 3.72
C PRO A 39 -4.62 -2.28 2.29
N VAL A 40 -3.74 -2.19 1.30
CA VAL A 40 -4.04 -2.46 -0.11
C VAL A 40 -3.06 -3.51 -0.60
N VAL A 41 -3.52 -4.63 -1.14
CA VAL A 41 -2.69 -5.83 -1.29
C VAL A 41 -2.78 -6.34 -2.71
N SER A 42 -1.62 -6.58 -3.35
CA SER A 42 -1.61 -7.21 -4.67
C SER A 42 -1.89 -8.72 -4.57
N LYS A 43 -2.43 -9.31 -5.64
CA LYS A 43 -2.68 -10.77 -5.72
C LYS A 43 -1.42 -11.60 -5.45
N ALA A 44 -0.24 -11.10 -5.82
CA ALA A 44 1.02 -11.79 -5.56
C ALA A 44 1.41 -11.76 -4.07
N ALA A 45 1.15 -10.66 -3.36
CA ALA A 45 1.40 -10.54 -1.93
C ALA A 45 0.51 -11.48 -1.09
N LEU A 46 -0.71 -11.78 -1.57
CA LEU A 46 -1.64 -12.69 -0.90
C LEU A 46 -1.12 -14.14 -0.78
N LYS A 47 -0.08 -14.51 -1.52
CA LYS A 47 0.60 -15.81 -1.37
C LYS A 47 1.53 -15.88 -0.15
N ILE A 48 1.82 -14.73 0.47
CA ILE A 48 2.84 -14.57 1.51
C ILE A 48 2.20 -14.05 2.80
N VAL A 49 1.29 -13.08 2.68
CA VAL A 49 0.53 -12.53 3.81
C VAL A 49 -0.96 -12.68 3.55
N THR A 50 -1.72 -13.12 4.56
CA THR A 50 -3.15 -13.35 4.43
C THR A 50 -3.96 -12.07 4.73
N PRO A 51 -5.16 -11.93 4.16
CA PRO A 51 -6.06 -10.83 4.51
C PRO A 51 -6.38 -10.78 6.01
N ASP A 52 -6.62 -11.93 6.65
CA ASP A 52 -6.95 -11.99 8.07
C ASP A 52 -5.84 -11.46 8.97
N LEU A 53 -4.58 -11.75 8.64
CA LEU A 53 -3.43 -11.24 9.39
C LEU A 53 -3.33 -9.71 9.26
N LEU A 54 -3.58 -9.17 8.07
CA LEU A 54 -3.56 -7.73 7.84
C LEU A 54 -4.74 -7.03 8.54
N MET A 55 -5.94 -7.63 8.51
CA MET A 55 -7.09 -7.13 9.25
C MET A 55 -6.82 -7.11 10.75
N TRP A 56 -6.24 -8.18 11.31
CA TRP A 56 -5.82 -8.19 12.71
C TRP A 56 -4.78 -7.10 13.01
N ALA A 57 -3.82 -6.92 12.09
CA ALA A 57 -2.74 -5.97 12.28
C ALA A 57 -3.23 -4.52 12.28
N THR A 58 -4.22 -4.18 11.44
CA THR A 58 -4.64 -2.80 11.19
C THR A 58 -6.01 -2.43 11.71
N GLY A 59 -6.85 -3.40 12.03
CA GLY A 59 -8.28 -3.20 12.32
C GLY A 59 -9.12 -2.87 11.07
N ASN A 60 -8.53 -2.83 9.87
CA ASN A 60 -9.21 -2.47 8.63
C ASN A 60 -9.21 -3.62 7.63
N GLN A 61 -10.34 -3.79 6.92
CA GLN A 61 -10.45 -4.80 5.87
C GLN A 61 -9.47 -4.50 4.73
N PRO A 62 -8.56 -5.43 4.38
CA PRO A 62 -7.62 -5.22 3.27
C PRO A 62 -8.35 -5.12 1.93
N ILE A 63 -7.96 -4.14 1.12
CA ILE A 63 -8.39 -4.03 -0.28
C ILE A 63 -7.54 -5.00 -1.10
N THR A 64 -8.13 -6.13 -1.49
CA THR A 64 -7.46 -7.21 -2.24
C THR A 64 -7.84 -7.25 -3.73
N GLN A 65 -8.91 -6.55 -4.09
CA GLN A 65 -9.42 -6.40 -5.45
C GLN A 65 -10.17 -5.07 -5.57
N LEU A 66 -10.36 -4.60 -6.80
CA LEU A 66 -11.19 -3.43 -7.09
C LEU A 66 -12.58 -3.90 -7.53
N THR A 67 -13.61 -3.23 -7.03
CA THR A 67 -15.02 -3.54 -7.34
C THR A 67 -15.75 -2.30 -7.85
N GLY A 68 -17.06 -2.42 -8.06
CA GLY A 68 -17.92 -1.28 -8.36
C GLY A 68 -17.98 -0.22 -7.25
N ALA A 69 -17.42 -0.49 -6.06
CA ALA A 69 -17.25 0.50 -5.00
C ALA A 69 -16.10 1.48 -5.25
N VAL A 70 -15.27 1.25 -6.29
CA VAL A 70 -14.22 2.16 -6.75
C VAL A 70 -13.23 2.52 -5.63
N GLU A 71 -12.73 1.51 -4.93
CA GLU A 71 -11.93 1.62 -3.70
C GLU A 71 -10.72 2.55 -3.88
N HIS A 72 -10.04 2.43 -5.02
CA HIS A 72 -8.88 3.25 -5.39
C HIS A 72 -9.20 4.76 -5.49
N VAL A 73 -10.38 5.12 -5.99
CA VAL A 73 -10.84 6.53 -6.05
C VAL A 73 -11.25 7.02 -4.68
N GLY A 74 -11.98 6.21 -3.90
CA GLY A 74 -12.40 6.58 -2.55
C GLY A 74 -11.23 6.75 -1.58
N LEU A 75 -10.18 5.92 -1.72
CA LEU A 75 -9.02 5.91 -0.84
C LEU A 75 -7.98 6.98 -1.19
N ALA A 76 -7.65 7.16 -2.47
CA ALA A 76 -6.57 8.07 -2.88
C ALA A 76 -7.04 9.33 -3.62
N GLY A 77 -8.32 9.40 -3.99
CA GLY A 77 -8.88 10.50 -4.78
C GLY A 77 -9.71 11.46 -3.94
N ARG A 78 -11.01 11.49 -4.22
CA ARG A 78 -12.00 12.33 -3.54
C ARG A 78 -13.01 11.41 -2.85
N GLY A 79 -12.93 11.31 -1.53
CA GLY A 79 -13.82 10.49 -0.73
C GLY A 79 -13.64 10.73 0.77
N SER A 80 -14.59 10.28 1.58
CA SER A 80 -14.48 10.29 3.05
C SER A 80 -13.34 9.41 3.57
N MET A 81 -12.92 8.44 2.75
CA MET A 81 -11.82 7.53 3.05
C MET A 81 -10.47 8.01 2.53
N LYS A 82 -10.36 9.28 2.08
CA LYS A 82 -9.11 9.83 1.55
C LYS A 82 -7.97 9.64 2.55
N VAL A 83 -6.83 9.15 2.04
CA VAL A 83 -5.59 9.00 2.81
C VAL A 83 -4.71 10.24 2.69
N ASP A 84 -3.91 10.48 3.73
CA ASP A 84 -2.90 11.54 3.75
C ASP A 84 -1.64 11.15 2.98
N ILE A 85 -1.35 9.86 2.88
CA ILE A 85 -0.14 9.32 2.26
C ILE A 85 -0.35 7.87 1.79
N VAL A 86 0.28 7.53 0.68
CA VAL A 86 0.40 6.15 0.19
C VAL A 86 1.81 5.64 0.46
N VAL A 87 1.94 4.49 1.12
CA VAL A 87 3.22 3.82 1.37
C VAL A 87 3.20 2.48 0.66
N VAL A 88 4.05 2.28 -0.33
CA VAL A 88 4.22 0.99 -1.02
C VAL A 88 5.39 0.23 -0.41
N ALA A 89 5.10 -0.69 0.51
CA ALA A 89 6.10 -1.39 1.30
C ALA A 89 5.69 -2.85 1.61
N PRO A 90 6.41 -3.85 1.07
CA PRO A 90 7.46 -3.73 0.07
C PRO A 90 6.92 -3.37 -1.33
N CYS A 91 7.77 -2.77 -2.16
CA CYS A 91 7.51 -2.50 -3.58
C CYS A 91 8.46 -3.30 -4.49
N THR A 92 7.95 -4.32 -5.16
CA THR A 92 8.71 -5.12 -6.13
C THR A 92 9.11 -4.31 -7.36
N ALA A 93 10.19 -4.72 -8.04
CA ALA A 93 10.62 -4.16 -9.32
C ALA A 93 9.45 -4.08 -10.33
N ASN A 94 8.68 -5.16 -10.46
CA ASN A 94 7.50 -5.22 -11.33
C ASN A 94 6.47 -4.12 -11.00
N THR A 95 6.16 -3.88 -9.72
CA THR A 95 5.23 -2.81 -9.35
C THR A 95 5.82 -1.43 -9.63
N ILE A 96 7.12 -1.22 -9.39
CA ILE A 96 7.81 0.04 -9.72
C ILE A 96 7.74 0.32 -11.23
N SER A 97 8.09 -0.67 -12.06
CA SER A 97 8.01 -0.54 -13.53
C SER A 97 6.59 -0.23 -13.99
N LYS A 98 5.59 -0.91 -13.43
CA LYS A 98 4.17 -0.61 -13.74
C LYS A 98 3.78 0.82 -13.39
N ILE A 99 4.14 1.29 -12.18
CA ILE A 99 3.88 2.68 -11.76
C ILE A 99 4.56 3.66 -12.71
N ALA A 100 5.84 3.47 -13.02
CA ALA A 100 6.61 4.35 -13.88
C ALA A 100 6.07 4.40 -15.32
N SER A 101 5.53 3.30 -15.83
CA SER A 101 4.93 3.21 -17.17
C SER A 101 3.43 3.51 -17.21
N GLY A 102 2.81 3.89 -16.08
CA GLY A 102 1.37 4.19 -16.03
C GLY A 102 0.45 2.97 -16.15
N VAL A 103 0.94 1.77 -15.84
CA VAL A 103 0.14 0.54 -15.83
C VAL A 103 -0.54 0.36 -14.47
N ASP A 104 -1.86 0.38 -14.45
CA ASP A 104 -2.71 0.41 -13.27
C ASP A 104 -3.62 -0.84 -13.13
N ASP A 105 -3.06 -2.02 -13.41
CA ASP A 105 -3.77 -3.30 -13.49
C ASP A 105 -3.91 -4.10 -12.18
N THR A 106 -3.57 -3.51 -11.03
CA THR A 106 -3.70 -4.13 -9.70
C THR A 106 -4.25 -3.13 -8.70
N PRO A 107 -4.89 -3.56 -7.59
CA PRO A 107 -5.38 -2.63 -6.57
C PRO A 107 -4.30 -1.64 -6.10
N VAL A 108 -3.06 -2.11 -5.93
CA VAL A 108 -1.92 -1.26 -5.53
C VAL A 108 -1.59 -0.23 -6.61
N THR A 109 -1.44 -0.65 -7.86
CA THR A 109 -1.04 0.26 -8.94
C THR A 109 -2.14 1.26 -9.28
N SER A 110 -3.43 0.88 -9.20
CA SER A 110 -4.54 1.82 -9.39
C SER A 110 -4.66 2.83 -8.24
N VAL A 111 -4.45 2.41 -6.98
CA VAL A 111 -4.39 3.35 -5.84
C VAL A 111 -3.25 4.35 -6.02
N VAL A 112 -2.07 3.89 -6.45
CA VAL A 112 -0.91 4.77 -6.72
C VAL A 112 -1.20 5.73 -7.88
N SER A 113 -1.81 5.25 -8.96
CA SER A 113 -2.20 6.08 -10.11
C SER A 113 -3.14 7.22 -9.70
N VAL A 114 -4.19 6.91 -8.93
CA VAL A 114 -5.11 7.93 -8.39
C VAL A 114 -4.40 8.88 -7.44
N ALA A 115 -3.52 8.38 -6.57
CA ALA A 115 -2.75 9.20 -5.63
C ALA A 115 -1.88 10.22 -6.36
N LEU A 116 -1.17 9.80 -7.42
CA LEU A 116 -0.38 10.68 -8.28
C LEU A 116 -1.25 11.77 -8.91
N GLY A 117 -2.39 11.38 -9.52
CA GLY A 117 -3.31 12.33 -10.15
C GLY A 117 -4.00 13.28 -9.17
N SER A 118 -4.10 12.89 -7.90
CA SER A 118 -4.78 13.66 -6.84
C SER A 118 -3.82 14.43 -5.92
N GLY A 119 -2.51 14.36 -6.17
CA GLY A 119 -1.48 15.03 -5.38
C GLY A 119 -1.28 14.45 -3.98
N VAL A 120 -1.69 13.20 -3.74
CA VAL A 120 -1.42 12.51 -2.46
C VAL A 120 0.05 12.06 -2.45
N PRO A 121 0.84 12.41 -1.41
CA PRO A 121 2.23 11.98 -1.29
C PRO A 121 2.39 10.46 -1.33
N ILE A 122 3.45 9.99 -1.99
CA ILE A 122 3.73 8.57 -2.18
C ILE A 122 5.14 8.25 -1.72
N VAL A 123 5.28 7.22 -0.89
CA VAL A 123 6.57 6.65 -0.48
C VAL A 123 6.67 5.25 -1.07
N VAL A 124 7.74 5.00 -1.81
CA VAL A 124 8.05 3.68 -2.37
C VAL A 124 9.21 3.08 -1.58
N VAL A 125 9.06 1.84 -1.11
CA VAL A 125 10.10 1.09 -0.39
C VAL A 125 10.50 -0.13 -1.24
N PRO A 126 11.51 0.00 -2.12
CA PRO A 126 11.88 -1.06 -3.05
C PRO A 126 12.33 -2.35 -2.34
N ALA A 127 11.91 -3.50 -2.87
CA ALA A 127 12.36 -4.81 -2.41
C ALA A 127 12.51 -5.77 -3.59
N MET A 128 13.76 -6.07 -3.94
CA MET A 128 14.14 -6.94 -5.05
C MET A 128 15.59 -7.42 -4.86
N HIS A 129 16.01 -8.41 -5.65
CA HIS A 129 17.41 -8.84 -5.65
C HIS A 129 18.29 -7.77 -6.31
N GLU A 130 19.56 -7.67 -5.90
CA GLU A 130 20.54 -6.69 -6.39
C GLU A 130 20.63 -6.54 -7.92
N PRO A 131 20.72 -7.59 -8.77
CA PRO A 131 20.73 -7.41 -10.23
C PRO A 131 19.46 -6.79 -10.79
N MET A 132 18.30 -7.02 -10.16
CA MET A 132 17.06 -6.35 -10.55
C MET A 132 17.09 -4.87 -10.17
N TYR A 133 17.71 -4.54 -9.03
CA TYR A 133 17.87 -3.16 -8.57
C TYR A 133 18.83 -2.36 -9.45
N ASN A 134 19.90 -3.01 -9.93
CA ASN A 134 20.89 -2.43 -10.83
C ASN A 134 20.46 -2.45 -12.31
N ASN A 135 19.24 -2.91 -12.61
CA ASN A 135 18.68 -2.89 -13.96
C ASN A 135 18.30 -1.44 -14.36
N PRO A 136 18.80 -0.91 -15.49
CA PRO A 136 18.55 0.47 -15.92
C PRO A 136 17.09 0.78 -16.27
#